data_AF-A0AAN0JK99-F1
#
_entry.id   AF-A0AAN0JK99-F1
#
_cell.length_a   1.000
_cell.length_b   1.000
_cell.length_c   1.000
_cell.angle_alpha   90.00
_cell.angle_beta   90.00
_cell.angle_gamma   90.00
#
_symmetry.space_group_name_H-M   'P 1'
#
loop_
_entity.id
_entity.type
_entity.pdbx_description
1 polymer ?
#
loop_
_entity_poly.entity_id
_entity_poly.type
_entity_poly.pdbx_seq_one_letter_code
_entity_poly.pdbx_strand_id
1 'polypeptide(L)'
;MTDATVNCPSGFRLHQSGGVRACGKAKPNVGSCTSVQFPSNGISYSEVCGRVVGYQYNSRDAVYPGRYDDESYGSVIDSSHTDINSYYVDGVSITRGSPRQHVWTLIAGLNEASNYTHSNDGCYNCPCSQGSPQNSTLQSFIGNDYFCESGNPATDGTFQAILYVSDPLWDGKGCGSLEGVCCTSRPSLPWFNKVLNTATTDYLELRVCADSGTADEDVPVSYYELYVK
;
A
#
# COMPACT_ATOMS: atom_id res chain seq x y z
N MET A 1 -7.12 -9.24 11.23
CA MET A 1 -8.24 -9.39 12.16
C MET A 1 -8.99 -10.67 11.83
N THR A 2 -9.06 -11.64 12.74
CA THR A 2 -9.73 -12.94 12.50
C THR A 2 -11.16 -12.99 13.06
N ASP A 3 -11.65 -11.90 13.65
CA ASP A 3 -12.97 -11.84 14.27
C ASP A 3 -13.79 -10.70 13.64
N ALA A 4 -14.91 -11.08 12.99
CA ALA A 4 -15.84 -10.18 12.34
C ALA A 4 -16.59 -9.24 13.31
N THR A 5 -16.44 -9.44 14.63
CA THR A 5 -17.02 -8.58 15.67
C THR A 5 -16.08 -7.45 16.15
N VAL A 6 -14.84 -7.38 15.65
CA VAL A 6 -13.86 -6.40 16.13
C VAL A 6 -14.05 -5.03 15.46
N ASN A 7 -14.18 -3.99 16.28
CA ASN A 7 -14.10 -2.60 15.85
C ASN A 7 -12.72 -2.31 15.27
N CYS A 8 -12.64 -1.42 14.27
CA CYS A 8 -11.35 -1.00 13.76
C CYS A 8 -10.45 -0.51 14.92
N PRO A 9 -9.13 -0.74 14.86
CA PRO A 9 -8.22 -0.24 15.88
C PRO A 9 -8.42 1.27 16.08
N SER A 10 -8.11 1.76 17.28
CA SER A 10 -8.30 3.18 17.60
C SER A 10 -7.65 4.07 16.54
N GLY A 11 -8.41 5.05 16.02
CA GLY A 11 -7.96 5.98 14.98
C GLY A 11 -8.26 5.54 13.55
N PHE A 12 -8.57 4.26 13.30
CA PHE A 12 -8.90 3.77 11.96
C PHE A 12 -10.37 3.97 11.62
N ARG A 13 -10.66 4.21 10.34
CA ARG A 13 -12.02 4.35 9.80
C ARG A 13 -12.53 3.01 9.29
N LEU A 14 -13.77 2.69 9.63
CA LEU A 14 -14.47 1.53 9.09
C LEU A 14 -14.89 1.76 7.64
N HIS A 15 -14.52 0.82 6.77
CA HIS A 15 -15.12 0.59 5.46
C HIS A 15 -15.94 -0.69 5.49
N GLN A 16 -17.15 -0.63 4.95
CA GLN A 16 -18.03 -1.78 4.91
C GLN A 16 -18.87 -1.76 3.63
N SER A 17 -18.66 -2.75 2.76
CA SER A 17 -19.41 -2.95 1.51
C SER A 17 -19.31 -4.41 1.11
N GLY A 18 -20.32 -4.96 0.42
CA GLY A 18 -20.26 -6.31 -0.16
C GLY A 18 -19.92 -7.45 0.82
N GLY A 19 -20.24 -7.29 2.12
CA GLY A 19 -19.88 -8.25 3.17
C GLY A 19 -18.43 -8.16 3.66
N VAL A 20 -17.60 -7.32 3.03
CA VAL A 20 -16.24 -7.00 3.48
C VAL A 20 -16.28 -5.92 4.55
N ARG A 21 -15.47 -6.12 5.58
CA ARG A 21 -15.19 -5.15 6.64
C ARG A 21 -13.69 -4.89 6.66
N ALA A 22 -13.29 -3.63 6.49
CA ALA A 22 -11.88 -3.23 6.43
C ALA A 22 -11.65 -1.90 7.14
N CYS A 23 -10.41 -1.64 7.54
CA CYS A 23 -10.03 -0.49 8.34
C CYS A 23 -9.03 0.36 7.57
N GLY A 24 -9.49 1.54 7.15
CA GLY A 24 -8.68 2.52 6.44
C GLY A 24 -8.11 3.58 7.36
N LYS A 25 -7.46 4.55 6.76
CA LYS A 25 -6.96 5.76 7.42
C LYS A 25 -8.07 6.45 8.21
N ALA A 26 -7.72 7.22 9.24
CA ALA A 26 -8.63 8.17 9.91
C ALA A 26 -9.34 9.07 8.87
N LYS A 27 -10.25 9.97 9.25
CA LYS A 27 -10.90 10.88 8.27
C LYS A 27 -10.23 12.27 8.15
N PRO A 28 -9.00 12.42 7.60
CA PRO A 28 -8.48 13.70 7.16
C PRO A 28 -8.90 14.00 5.71
N ASN A 29 -8.96 15.29 5.41
CA ASN A 29 -9.12 15.83 4.06
C ASN A 29 -7.76 16.05 3.37
N VAL A 30 -6.69 15.40 3.87
CA VAL A 30 -5.29 15.57 3.42
C VAL A 30 -4.51 14.24 3.49
N GLY A 31 -3.39 14.19 2.78
CA GLY A 31 -2.39 13.14 2.88
C GLY A 31 -1.93 12.88 4.31
N SER A 32 -1.83 11.60 4.67
CA SER A 32 -1.47 11.17 6.03
C SER A 32 -1.35 9.65 6.13
N CYS A 33 -0.88 9.19 7.28
CA CYS A 33 -0.95 7.79 7.66
C CYS A 33 -1.69 7.63 8.99
N THR A 34 -2.42 6.52 9.15
CA THR A 34 -2.90 6.05 10.45
C THR A 34 -2.17 4.77 10.79
N SER A 35 -1.63 4.66 12.01
CA SER A 35 -0.79 3.53 12.39
C SER A 35 -1.24 2.81 13.63
N VAL A 36 -0.82 1.55 13.72
CA VAL A 36 -0.88 0.72 14.91
C VAL A 36 0.51 0.16 15.17
N GLN A 37 0.95 0.22 16.43
CA GLN A 37 2.24 -0.31 16.87
C GLN A 37 2.05 -1.62 17.62
N PHE A 38 2.98 -2.54 17.40
CA PHE A 38 3.04 -3.85 18.03
C PHE A 38 4.34 -3.92 18.84
N PRO A 39 4.28 -3.79 20.18
CA PRO A 39 5.47 -3.87 21.00
C PRO A 39 6.10 -5.26 20.89
N SER A 40 7.43 -5.32 20.80
CA SER A 40 8.18 -6.58 20.83
C SER A 40 8.09 -7.29 22.19
N ASN A 41 7.75 -6.56 23.25
CA ASN A 41 7.77 -7.02 24.64
C ASN A 41 9.13 -7.61 25.05
N GLY A 42 10.22 -7.03 24.51
CA GLY A 42 11.60 -7.48 24.79
C GLY A 42 12.04 -8.70 24.01
N ILE A 43 11.21 -9.24 23.10
CA ILE A 43 11.60 -10.31 22.19
C ILE A 43 12.58 -9.73 21.17
N SER A 44 13.80 -10.28 21.16
CA SER A 44 14.81 -9.95 20.15
C SER A 44 14.51 -10.72 18.87
N TYR A 45 14.57 -10.06 17.72
CA TYR A 45 14.33 -10.65 16.42
C TYR A 45 15.24 -10.06 15.35
N SER A 46 15.54 -10.86 14.33
CA SER A 46 16.36 -10.52 13.15
C SER A 46 15.62 -10.77 11.84
N GLU A 47 14.41 -11.32 11.89
CA GLU A 47 13.60 -11.63 10.71
C GLU A 47 12.15 -11.22 10.97
N VAL A 48 11.48 -10.66 9.97
CA VAL A 48 10.05 -10.34 9.99
C VAL A 48 9.39 -10.98 8.79
N CYS A 49 8.32 -11.74 9.01
CA CYS A 49 7.48 -12.22 7.92
C CYS A 49 6.01 -11.95 8.22
N GLY A 50 5.21 -11.87 7.16
CA GLY A 50 3.80 -11.57 7.33
C GLY A 50 3.06 -11.50 6.02
N ARG A 51 1.76 -11.26 6.14
CA ARG A 51 0.89 -10.92 5.01
C ARG A 51 -0.16 -9.93 5.46
N VAL A 52 -0.65 -9.15 4.52
CA VAL A 52 -1.71 -8.15 4.72
C VAL A 52 -2.73 -8.36 3.60
N VAL A 53 -4.02 -8.27 3.93
CA VAL A 53 -5.11 -8.23 2.95
C VAL A 53 -5.75 -6.86 3.05
N GLY A 54 -5.66 -6.12 1.94
CA GLY A 54 -6.27 -4.80 1.80
C GLY A 54 -7.23 -4.75 0.62
N TYR A 55 -7.82 -3.58 0.42
CA TYR A 55 -8.72 -3.31 -0.70
C TYR A 55 -8.45 -1.90 -1.23
N GLN A 56 -8.68 -1.73 -2.53
CA GLN A 56 -8.74 -0.41 -3.16
C GLN A 56 -10.12 0.23 -2.89
N TYR A 57 -10.17 1.54 -2.71
CA TYR A 57 -11.38 2.34 -2.49
C TYR A 57 -11.42 3.65 -3.32
N ASN A 58 -11.87 3.71 -4.57
CA ASN A 58 -11.70 4.91 -5.44
C ASN A 58 -10.30 4.99 -6.10
N SER A 59 -9.64 6.15 -6.13
CA SER A 59 -8.46 6.42 -6.98
C SER A 59 -7.10 6.46 -6.25
N ARG A 60 -6.41 5.32 -6.08
CA ARG A 60 -5.03 5.37 -5.52
C ARG A 60 -4.02 5.71 -6.61
N ASP A 61 -2.94 6.31 -6.20
CA ASP A 61 -1.86 6.76 -7.06
C ASP A 61 -0.56 5.96 -6.85
N ALA A 62 -0.64 4.82 -6.14
CA ALA A 62 0.47 3.93 -5.83
C ALA A 62 1.62 4.64 -5.10
N VAL A 63 2.70 4.99 -5.80
CA VAL A 63 3.83 5.79 -5.30
C VAL A 63 4.10 6.95 -6.28
N TYR A 64 3.04 7.62 -6.72
CA TYR A 64 3.17 8.82 -7.53
C TYR A 64 4.01 9.87 -6.78
N PRO A 65 5.07 10.41 -7.39
CA PRO A 65 6.04 11.22 -6.66
C PRO A 65 5.68 12.71 -6.59
N GLY A 66 4.67 13.14 -7.33
CA GLY A 66 4.50 14.53 -7.72
C GLY A 66 3.41 15.28 -6.95
N ARG A 67 2.89 16.35 -7.58
CA ARG A 67 1.81 17.19 -7.07
C ARG A 67 0.55 17.19 -7.95
N TYR A 68 0.50 16.31 -8.94
CA TYR A 68 -0.63 16.07 -9.86
C TYR A 68 -0.91 17.18 -10.89
N ASP A 69 -0.65 18.44 -10.56
CA ASP A 69 -1.00 19.59 -11.41
C ASP A 69 0.17 20.09 -12.30
N ASP A 70 -0.08 20.16 -13.62
CA ASP A 70 0.73 20.84 -14.66
C ASP A 70 2.22 20.48 -14.66
N GLU A 71 2.54 19.20 -14.47
CA GLU A 71 3.91 18.70 -14.48
C GLU A 71 4.10 17.49 -15.37
N SER A 72 5.29 17.38 -15.97
CA SER A 72 5.74 16.12 -16.56
C SER A 72 6.03 15.14 -15.43
N TYR A 73 5.64 13.87 -15.61
CA TYR A 73 5.92 12.82 -14.64
C TYR A 73 7.37 12.86 -14.12
N GLY A 74 7.53 12.85 -12.80
CA GLY A 74 8.83 12.83 -12.12
C GLY A 74 9.65 14.12 -12.23
N SER A 75 9.11 15.19 -12.83
CA SER A 75 9.80 16.50 -12.88
C SER A 75 9.81 17.21 -11.52
N VAL A 76 8.84 16.89 -10.66
CA VAL A 76 8.81 17.26 -9.25
C VAL A 76 8.71 15.96 -8.44
N ILE A 77 9.49 15.90 -7.37
CA ILE A 77 9.41 14.85 -6.36
C ILE A 77 9.05 15.53 -5.05
N ASP A 78 7.85 15.30 -4.53
CA ASP A 78 7.44 15.86 -3.26
C ASP A 78 8.32 15.30 -2.13
N SER A 79 8.59 16.14 -1.13
CA SER A 79 9.29 15.73 0.08
C SER A 79 8.59 14.57 0.80
N SER A 80 7.25 14.50 0.76
CA SER A 80 6.49 13.38 1.33
C SER A 80 6.83 12.05 0.67
N HIS A 81 7.09 12.05 -0.64
CA HIS A 81 7.41 10.87 -1.43
C HIS A 81 8.68 10.18 -0.96
N THR A 82 9.66 10.92 -0.43
CA THR A 82 10.97 10.37 -0.04
C THR A 82 11.18 10.27 1.47
N ASP A 83 10.18 10.63 2.27
CA ASP A 83 10.24 10.57 3.73
C ASP A 83 9.47 9.36 4.27
N ILE A 84 10.19 8.40 4.86
CA ILE A 84 9.60 7.24 5.53
C ILE A 84 8.63 7.63 6.66
N ASN A 85 8.73 8.83 7.22
CA ASN A 85 7.82 9.33 8.24
C ASN A 85 6.55 9.97 7.68
N SER A 86 6.51 10.21 6.37
CA SER A 86 5.37 10.78 5.68
C SER A 86 4.48 9.68 5.07
N TYR A 87 3.52 10.12 4.25
CA TYR A 87 2.55 9.32 3.51
C TYR A 87 3.05 8.97 2.11
N TYR A 88 4.28 8.50 2.01
CA TYR A 88 4.99 8.26 0.74
C TYR A 88 4.34 7.23 -0.22
N VAL A 89 3.24 6.59 0.19
CA VAL A 89 2.60 5.48 -0.52
C VAL A 89 1.11 5.48 -0.25
N ASP A 90 0.33 5.17 -1.28
CA ASP A 90 -1.07 4.77 -1.12
C ASP A 90 -1.11 3.27 -0.90
N GLY A 91 -1.22 2.89 0.37
CA GLY A 91 -0.98 1.50 0.75
C GLY A 91 -0.66 1.32 2.21
N VAL A 92 0.10 0.25 2.47
CA VAL A 92 0.54 -0.15 3.80
C VAL A 92 2.06 -0.08 3.89
N SER A 93 2.55 0.70 4.85
CA SER A 93 3.96 0.76 5.23
C SER A 93 4.17 -0.04 6.52
N ILE A 94 4.93 -1.14 6.42
CA ILE A 94 5.41 -1.91 7.57
C ILE A 94 6.80 -1.40 7.94
N THR A 95 6.95 -0.94 9.18
CA THR A 95 8.17 -0.31 9.67
C THR A 95 8.52 -0.80 11.07
N ARG A 96 9.69 -0.42 11.57
CA ARG A 96 10.11 -0.71 12.94
C ARG A 96 10.87 0.44 13.58
N GLY A 97 10.78 0.49 14.91
CA GLY A 97 11.67 1.30 15.76
C GLY A 97 11.52 2.81 15.61
N SER A 98 12.34 3.52 16.39
CA SER A 98 12.45 4.97 16.38
C SER A 98 13.95 5.34 16.53
N PRO A 99 14.64 5.84 15.48
CA PRO A 99 14.10 6.28 14.20
C PRO A 99 13.48 5.15 13.37
N ARG A 100 12.44 5.50 12.61
CA ARG A 100 11.67 4.58 11.78
C ARG A 100 12.55 3.95 10.71
N GLN A 101 12.50 2.63 10.60
CA GLN A 101 13.19 1.85 9.59
C GLN A 101 12.20 1.02 8.78
N HIS A 102 12.47 0.89 7.48
CA HIS A 102 11.61 0.15 6.55
C HIS A 102 11.70 -1.36 6.77
N VAL A 103 10.56 -2.05 6.65
CA VAL A 103 10.48 -3.52 6.63
C VAL A 103 9.87 -3.99 5.31
N TRP A 104 8.68 -3.49 4.97
CA TRP A 104 7.99 -3.84 3.72
C TRP A 104 6.99 -2.75 3.32
N THR A 105 6.76 -2.57 2.03
CA THR A 105 5.68 -1.71 1.51
C THR A 105 4.68 -2.54 0.71
N LEU A 106 3.38 -2.37 0.94
CA LEU A 106 2.32 -2.91 0.09
C LEU A 106 1.60 -1.75 -0.59
N ILE A 107 1.73 -1.65 -1.90
CA ILE A 107 1.33 -0.48 -2.71
C ILE A 107 0.02 -0.80 -3.42
N ALA A 108 -0.94 0.12 -3.43
CA ALA A 108 -2.19 -0.02 -4.15
C ALA A 108 -2.19 0.85 -5.42
N GLY A 109 -2.29 0.24 -6.60
CA GLY A 109 -2.43 0.96 -7.87
C GLY A 109 -3.85 1.40 -8.19
N LEU A 110 -4.01 2.22 -9.24
CA LEU A 110 -5.31 2.71 -9.70
C LEU A 110 -6.08 1.71 -10.56
N ASN A 111 -5.38 1.07 -11.49
CA ASN A 111 -5.94 0.19 -12.52
C ASN A 111 -5.00 -1.01 -12.75
N GLU A 112 -5.56 -2.19 -12.96
CA GLU A 112 -4.77 -3.40 -13.25
C GLU A 112 -4.73 -3.78 -14.74
N ALA A 113 -5.68 -3.27 -15.54
CA ALA A 113 -5.87 -3.68 -16.94
C ALA A 113 -5.83 -2.53 -17.96
N SER A 114 -5.64 -1.28 -17.50
CA SER A 114 -5.58 -0.09 -18.35
C SER A 114 -4.80 1.05 -17.71
N ASN A 115 -4.46 2.07 -18.50
CA ASN A 115 -3.96 3.35 -18.00
C ASN A 115 -5.15 4.28 -17.74
N TYR A 116 -5.03 5.17 -16.76
CA TYR A 116 -6.06 6.17 -16.47
C TYR A 116 -6.33 7.05 -17.70
N THR A 117 -7.60 7.23 -18.04
CA THR A 117 -7.98 7.87 -19.32
C THR A 117 -7.48 9.31 -19.48
N HIS A 118 -7.32 10.05 -18.39
CA HIS A 118 -6.91 11.46 -18.45
C HIS A 118 -5.40 11.65 -18.69
N SER A 119 -4.54 10.77 -18.14
CA SER A 119 -3.08 10.86 -18.32
C SER A 119 -2.57 9.92 -19.42
N ASN A 120 -3.16 8.72 -19.51
CA ASN A 120 -2.85 7.66 -20.46
C ASN A 120 -1.35 7.25 -20.52
N ASP A 121 -0.63 7.44 -19.42
CA ASP A 121 0.83 7.28 -19.32
C ASP A 121 1.27 6.24 -18.27
N GLY A 122 0.31 5.62 -17.58
CA GLY A 122 0.55 4.60 -16.56
C GLY A 122 1.03 5.16 -15.21
N CYS A 123 1.03 6.49 -15.02
CA CYS A 123 1.63 7.12 -13.85
C CYS A 123 0.89 6.89 -12.52
N TYR A 124 -0.26 6.21 -12.53
CA TYR A 124 -1.02 5.80 -11.33
C TYR A 124 -1.09 4.28 -11.17
N ASN A 125 -0.47 3.53 -12.08
CA ASN A 125 -0.39 2.09 -12.02
C ASN A 125 0.80 1.66 -11.16
N CYS A 126 0.75 0.44 -10.65
CA CYS A 126 1.80 -0.15 -9.84
C CYS A 126 3.20 0.00 -10.49
N PRO A 127 4.28 0.19 -9.69
CA PRO A 127 5.64 0.31 -10.23
C PRO A 127 6.08 -0.87 -11.10
N CYS A 128 5.57 -2.07 -10.81
CA CYS A 128 5.84 -3.29 -11.56
C CYS A 128 4.94 -3.47 -12.80
N SER A 129 3.92 -2.62 -12.99
CA SER A 129 2.99 -2.74 -14.12
C SER A 129 3.69 -2.43 -15.44
N GLN A 130 3.28 -3.11 -16.50
CA GLN A 130 3.77 -2.83 -17.84
C GLN A 130 3.47 -1.38 -18.24
N GLY A 131 4.51 -0.63 -18.59
CA GLY A 131 4.38 0.76 -19.03
C GLY A 131 4.27 1.79 -17.89
N SER A 132 4.25 1.37 -16.61
CA SER A 132 4.28 2.31 -15.49
C SER A 132 5.65 2.99 -15.39
N PRO A 133 5.71 4.34 -15.27
CA PRO A 133 6.94 5.06 -15.04
C PRO A 133 7.36 5.03 -13.55
N GLN A 134 6.51 4.53 -12.64
CA GLN A 134 6.74 4.61 -11.19
C GLN A 134 7.96 3.84 -10.69
N ASN A 135 8.42 2.82 -11.41
CA ASN A 135 9.66 2.14 -11.05
C ASN A 135 10.89 3.07 -11.09
N SER A 136 10.87 4.13 -11.90
CA SER A 136 11.98 5.07 -12.04
C SER A 136 12.12 6.06 -10.87
N THR A 137 11.04 6.27 -10.11
CA THR A 137 10.97 7.18 -8.97
C THR A 137 10.72 6.45 -7.65
N LEU A 138 10.74 5.11 -7.65
CA LEU A 138 10.55 4.30 -6.46
C LEU A 138 11.55 4.73 -5.37
N GLN A 139 11.05 4.86 -4.14
CA GLN A 139 11.85 5.30 -3.01
C GLN A 139 13.01 4.34 -2.76
N SER A 140 14.21 4.89 -2.60
CA SER A 140 15.44 4.10 -2.42
C SER A 140 15.42 3.19 -1.20
N PHE A 141 14.71 3.57 -0.13
CA PHE A 141 14.57 2.75 1.08
C PHE A 141 13.63 1.56 0.92
N ILE A 142 12.76 1.54 -0.09
CA ILE A 142 11.89 0.39 -0.39
C ILE A 142 12.69 -0.68 -1.13
N GLY A 143 13.47 -0.28 -2.13
CA GLY A 143 14.23 -1.19 -2.97
C GLY A 143 13.35 -2.32 -3.52
N ASN A 144 13.68 -3.56 -3.16
CA ASN A 144 12.95 -4.75 -3.57
C ASN A 144 11.97 -5.27 -2.50
N ASP A 145 11.74 -4.55 -1.41
CA ASP A 145 10.90 -5.00 -0.30
C ASP A 145 9.48 -4.45 -0.41
N TYR A 146 8.83 -4.74 -1.55
CA TYR A 146 7.44 -4.34 -1.79
C TYR A 146 6.61 -5.36 -2.57
N PHE A 147 5.30 -5.26 -2.39
CA PHE A 147 4.28 -5.79 -3.29
C PHE A 147 3.45 -4.63 -3.85
N CYS A 148 2.89 -4.80 -5.04
CA CYS A 148 1.93 -3.85 -5.59
C CYS A 148 0.83 -4.59 -6.34
N GLU A 149 -0.40 -4.13 -6.20
CA GLU A 149 -1.57 -4.66 -6.90
C GLU A 149 -2.66 -3.58 -6.98
N SER A 150 -3.55 -3.65 -7.96
CA SER A 150 -4.75 -2.83 -8.11
C SER A 150 -5.98 -3.73 -8.12
N GLY A 151 -7.04 -3.34 -7.40
CA GLY A 151 -8.29 -4.11 -7.38
C GLY A 151 -9.30 -3.65 -8.44
N ASN A 152 -8.93 -2.69 -9.31
CA ASN A 152 -9.80 -2.12 -10.32
C ASN A 152 -9.61 -2.77 -11.71
N PRO A 153 -10.54 -3.66 -12.14
CA PRO A 153 -10.44 -4.42 -13.38
C PRO A 153 -10.84 -3.64 -14.64
N ALA A 154 -11.10 -2.34 -14.52
CA ALA A 154 -11.55 -1.52 -15.63
C ALA A 154 -10.54 -1.54 -16.79
N THR A 155 -11.04 -1.77 -17.99
CA THR A 155 -10.25 -1.79 -19.24
C THR A 155 -10.40 -0.49 -20.05
N ASP A 156 -11.22 0.45 -19.57
CA ASP A 156 -11.51 1.74 -20.20
C ASP A 156 -10.77 2.91 -19.53
N GLY A 157 -9.88 2.63 -18.57
CA GLY A 157 -9.11 3.63 -17.86
C GLY A 157 -9.92 4.42 -16.83
N THR A 158 -11.10 3.96 -16.44
CA THR A 158 -11.95 4.62 -15.43
C THR A 158 -11.80 3.99 -14.05
N PHE A 159 -12.24 4.72 -13.02
CA PHE A 159 -12.39 4.21 -11.66
C PHE A 159 -13.74 4.64 -11.09
N GLN A 160 -14.15 4.01 -10.00
CA GLN A 160 -15.40 4.28 -9.30
C GLN A 160 -15.14 4.56 -7.83
N ALA A 161 -15.92 5.47 -7.24
CA ALA A 161 -15.90 5.79 -5.81
C ALA A 161 -16.55 4.69 -4.96
N ILE A 162 -15.98 3.49 -5.01
CA ILE A 162 -16.43 2.27 -4.33
C ILE A 162 -15.26 1.56 -3.66
N LEU A 163 -15.57 0.68 -2.71
CA LEU A 163 -14.64 -0.32 -2.21
C LEU A 163 -14.61 -1.50 -3.19
N TYR A 164 -13.47 -1.76 -3.81
CA TYR A 164 -13.27 -2.85 -4.77
C TYR A 164 -13.11 -4.18 -4.03
N VAL A 165 -14.24 -4.77 -3.61
CA VAL A 165 -14.26 -5.95 -2.74
C VAL A 165 -14.04 -7.28 -3.47
N SER A 166 -14.18 -7.30 -4.79
CA SER A 166 -14.06 -8.51 -5.61
C SER A 166 -12.62 -8.99 -5.75
N ASP A 167 -11.66 -8.10 -5.53
CA ASP A 167 -10.25 -8.37 -5.73
C ASP A 167 -9.41 -7.84 -4.54
N PRO A 168 -9.14 -8.69 -3.54
CA PRO A 168 -8.33 -8.32 -2.38
C PRO A 168 -6.87 -8.11 -2.76
N LEU A 169 -6.31 -6.97 -2.37
CA LEU A 169 -4.96 -6.59 -2.75
C LEU A 169 -3.87 -7.46 -2.12
N TRP A 170 -2.80 -7.61 -2.89
CA TRP A 170 -1.52 -8.22 -2.54
C TRP A 170 -1.60 -9.72 -2.27
N ASP A 171 -2.58 -10.38 -2.89
CA ASP A 171 -2.74 -11.82 -2.83
C ASP A 171 -2.09 -12.55 -4.02
N GLY A 172 -1.61 -11.81 -5.02
CA GLY A 172 -0.99 -12.33 -6.22
C GLY A 172 -1.98 -12.95 -7.20
N LYS A 173 -3.27 -12.62 -7.08
CA LYS A 173 -4.36 -13.07 -7.96
C LYS A 173 -5.15 -11.83 -8.42
N GLY A 174 -6.17 -12.06 -9.25
CA GLY A 174 -6.98 -10.98 -9.81
C GLY A 174 -6.33 -10.24 -10.98
N CYS A 175 -5.00 -10.12 -10.94
CA CYS A 175 -4.13 -9.33 -11.79
C CYS A 175 -4.54 -9.25 -13.27
N GLY A 176 -4.92 -8.04 -13.66
CA GLY A 176 -5.17 -7.62 -15.02
C GLY A 176 -3.93 -7.68 -15.93
N SER A 177 -4.16 -7.33 -17.20
CA SER A 177 -3.16 -7.44 -18.28
C SER A 177 -1.88 -6.64 -18.04
N LEU A 178 -1.92 -5.56 -17.26
CA LEU A 178 -0.75 -4.74 -16.96
C LEU A 178 0.00 -5.20 -15.71
N GLU A 179 -0.66 -5.92 -14.80
CA GLU A 179 -0.09 -6.32 -13.50
C GLU A 179 0.44 -7.75 -13.45
N GLY A 180 0.49 -8.46 -14.59
CA GLY A 180 1.01 -9.83 -14.63
C GLY A 180 2.41 -9.99 -14.02
N VAL A 181 3.29 -8.99 -14.17
CA VAL A 181 4.63 -8.98 -13.53
C VAL A 181 4.53 -8.76 -12.01
N CYS A 182 3.63 -7.89 -11.56
CA CYS A 182 3.43 -7.63 -10.13
C CYS A 182 3.11 -8.91 -9.37
N CYS A 183 2.22 -9.73 -9.92
CA CYS A 183 1.76 -10.96 -9.27
C CYS A 183 2.68 -12.17 -9.44
N THR A 184 3.58 -12.15 -10.43
CA THR A 184 4.48 -13.29 -10.70
C THR A 184 5.92 -13.03 -10.29
N SER A 185 6.31 -11.77 -10.09
CA SER A 185 7.69 -11.40 -9.71
C SER A 185 8.10 -11.90 -8.32
N ARG A 186 7.13 -12.27 -7.48
CA ARG A 186 7.36 -12.69 -6.09
C ARG A 186 6.71 -14.04 -5.80
N PRO A 187 7.48 -15.15 -5.81
CA PRO A 187 6.92 -16.47 -5.51
C PRO A 187 6.44 -16.60 -4.06
N SER A 188 6.77 -15.62 -3.20
CA SER A 188 6.36 -15.62 -1.81
C SER A 188 4.98 -14.99 -1.58
N LEU A 189 4.38 -14.28 -2.55
CA LEU A 189 3.01 -13.72 -2.42
C LEU A 189 2.03 -14.78 -1.90
N PRO A 190 1.16 -14.45 -0.90
CA PRO A 190 0.95 -13.15 -0.27
C PRO A 190 1.92 -12.81 0.89
N TRP A 191 2.92 -13.66 1.13
CA TRP A 191 3.84 -13.54 2.26
C TRP A 191 5.10 -12.78 1.90
N PHE A 192 5.41 -11.75 2.68
CA PHE A 192 6.72 -11.14 2.66
C PHE A 192 7.63 -11.76 3.72
N ASN A 193 8.93 -11.66 3.48
CA ASN A 193 9.97 -12.06 4.41
C ASN A 193 11.14 -11.06 4.33
N LYS A 194 11.47 -10.45 5.46
CA LYS A 194 12.53 -9.46 5.59
C LYS A 194 13.53 -9.92 6.64
N VAL A 195 14.75 -10.18 6.20
CA VAL A 195 15.91 -10.38 7.08
C VAL A 195 16.54 -9.03 7.39
N LEU A 196 16.77 -8.76 8.67
CA LEU A 196 17.39 -7.54 9.18
C LEU A 196 18.90 -7.72 9.29
N ASN A 197 19.65 -6.63 9.13
CA ASN A 197 21.11 -6.65 9.26
C ASN A 197 21.58 -6.94 10.70
N THR A 198 20.78 -6.52 11.68
CA THR A 198 21.07 -6.67 13.11
C THR A 198 19.79 -7.03 13.83
N ALA A 199 19.89 -7.95 14.79
CA ALA A 199 18.78 -8.26 15.68
C ALA A 199 18.36 -7.03 16.49
N THR A 200 17.07 -6.90 16.76
CA THR A 200 16.49 -5.75 17.45
C THR A 200 15.34 -6.16 18.36
N THR A 201 14.96 -5.27 19.27
CA THR A 201 13.75 -5.37 20.10
C THR A 201 12.77 -4.24 19.77
N ASP A 202 12.93 -3.61 18.61
CA ASP A 202 12.04 -2.54 18.15
C ASP A 202 10.58 -3.01 18.08
N TYR A 203 9.64 -2.10 18.27
CA TYR A 203 8.25 -2.38 17.89
C TYR A 203 8.16 -2.53 16.36
N LEU A 204 7.19 -3.31 15.91
CA LEU A 204 6.71 -3.23 14.52
C LEU A 204 5.57 -2.21 14.44
N GLU A 205 5.44 -1.54 13.31
CA GLU A 205 4.36 -0.59 13.03
C GLU A 205 3.76 -0.89 11.67
N LEU A 206 2.43 -1.01 11.63
CA LEU A 206 1.65 -1.04 10.39
C LEU A 206 1.01 0.33 10.22
N ARG A 207 1.24 0.97 9.06
CA ARG A 207 0.71 2.29 8.73
C ARG A 207 -0.12 2.17 7.46
N VAL A 208 -1.40 2.52 7.52
CA VAL A 208 -2.23 2.73 6.32
C VAL A 208 -2.07 4.18 5.90
N CYS A 209 -1.52 4.39 4.71
CA CYS A 209 -1.16 5.68 4.17
C CYS A 209 -1.92 5.94 2.86
N ALA A 210 -2.19 7.21 2.62
CA ALA A 210 -2.69 7.72 1.35
C ALA A 210 -2.27 9.20 1.28
N ASP A 211 -1.84 9.67 0.12
CA ASP A 211 -1.31 11.03 -0.06
C ASP A 211 -2.39 12.10 -0.25
N SER A 212 -3.63 11.67 -0.42
CA SER A 212 -4.79 12.52 -0.58
C SER A 212 -5.81 12.33 0.55
N GLY A 213 -6.92 13.07 0.44
CA GLY A 213 -8.02 13.05 1.38
C GLY A 213 -8.84 11.76 1.28
N THR A 214 -9.46 11.35 2.38
CA THR A 214 -10.16 10.05 2.44
C THR A 214 -11.49 9.92 1.67
N ALA A 215 -11.92 11.01 1.02
CA ALA A 215 -12.98 10.98 0.03
C ALA A 215 -12.46 10.64 -1.37
N ASP A 216 -11.17 10.85 -1.60
CA ASP A 216 -10.46 10.63 -2.84
C ASP A 216 -9.83 9.23 -2.84
N GLU A 217 -9.14 8.85 -1.77
CA GLU A 217 -8.47 7.57 -1.66
C GLU A 217 -8.12 7.12 -0.23
N ASP A 218 -7.78 5.84 -0.07
CA ASP A 218 -7.58 5.09 1.19
C ASP A 218 -7.06 3.67 0.93
N VAL A 219 -6.50 2.92 1.86
CA VAL A 219 -6.24 1.48 1.59
C VAL A 219 -6.72 0.64 2.75
N PRO A 220 -8.04 0.35 2.81
CA PRO A 220 -8.62 -0.32 3.96
C PRO A 220 -8.07 -1.74 4.11
N VAL A 221 -7.56 -2.06 5.30
CA VAL A 221 -7.00 -3.37 5.64
C VAL A 221 -8.03 -4.19 6.42
N SER A 222 -8.35 -5.39 5.95
CA SER A 222 -9.24 -6.33 6.66
C SER A 222 -8.43 -7.30 7.53
N TYR A 223 -7.23 -7.65 7.08
CA TYR A 223 -6.43 -8.68 7.72
C TYR A 223 -4.94 -8.35 7.65
N TYR A 224 -4.23 -8.71 8.71
CA TYR A 224 -2.79 -8.73 8.74
C TYR A 224 -2.34 -9.77 9.76
N GLU A 225 -1.18 -10.36 9.51
CA GLU A 225 -0.42 -11.13 10.49
C GLU A 225 1.06 -10.85 10.30
N LEU A 226 1.76 -10.68 11.43
CA LEU A 226 3.17 -10.33 11.50
C LEU A 226 3.84 -11.27 12.50
N TYR A 227 4.93 -11.89 12.07
CA TYR A 227 5.74 -12.81 12.86
C TYR A 227 7.18 -12.33 12.88
N VAL A 228 7.84 -12.57 14.01
CA VAL A 228 9.24 -12.23 14.21
C VAL A 228 10.03 -13.45 14.64
N LYS A 229 11.30 -13.50 14.27
CA LYS A 229 12.23 -14.58 14.61
C LYS A 229 13.63 -14.05 14.89
#